data_AF-A0A224YWI6-F1
#
_entry.id   AF-A0A224YWI6-F1
#
_cell.length_a   1.000
_cell.length_b   1.000
_cell.length_c   1.000
_cell.angle_alpha   90.00
_cell.angle_beta   90.00
_cell.angle_gamma   90.00
#
_symmetry.space_group_name_H-M   'P 1'
#
loop_
_entity.id
_entity.type
_entity.pdbx_description
1 polymer ?
#
loop_
_entity_poly.entity_id
_entity_poly.type
_entity_poly.pdbx_seq_one_letter_code
_entity_poly.pdbx_strand_id
1 'polypeptide(L)'
;MRPRNPESHTKLVHVLDRIYETPERVYYYRPGHSRHEHRSRKQQQQSASNGQRSGGGGEAGGAAASSKAATESAAMKALFYLLLFLAEVLLFGTITLLIYWIFNYQGGVAWANDIKKQFNLHYILMTGGFIFLNGHAMLVYRSFTCCKKIYNKLLHTIFFVLSISAITIGIVSAFMAHNSKADPKHFYSLHSWIGLGTMGLFALQFIVGFVSFLVLLCCDKATVTYRQRLVPIHTNFGLIIFSMAAATCVTGLMQTAKGRFNGANGAPKYEDLPEEGIFVNTIAIAIIALTILLPLLVRNNLRGGQAVFSVN
;
A
#
# COMPACT_ATOMS: atom_id res chain seq x y z
N MET A 1 -53.65 9.50 6.93
CA MET A 1 -52.17 9.39 6.97
C MET A 1 -51.79 8.68 8.28
N ARG A 2 -51.21 7.47 8.22
CA ARG A 2 -50.74 6.76 9.43
C ARG A 2 -49.46 7.44 9.97
N PRO A 3 -49.30 7.60 11.29
CA PRO A 3 -48.06 8.12 11.87
C PRO A 3 -46.95 7.07 11.75
N ARG A 4 -45.74 7.55 11.45
CA ARG A 4 -44.51 6.76 11.30
C ARG A 4 -44.05 6.24 12.66
N ASN A 5 -43.80 4.92 12.74
CA ASN A 5 -43.34 4.24 13.95
C ASN A 5 -41.92 4.71 14.37
N PRO A 6 -41.72 5.30 15.57
CA PRO A 6 -40.42 5.76 16.05
C PRO A 6 -39.43 4.62 16.35
N GLU A 7 -39.85 3.35 16.42
CA GLU A 7 -38.95 2.21 16.69
C GLU A 7 -37.97 1.89 15.55
N SER A 8 -38.22 2.37 14.33
CA SER A 8 -37.35 2.12 13.17
C SER A 8 -36.08 2.97 13.18
N HIS A 9 -36.16 4.20 13.71
CA HIS A 9 -35.01 5.10 13.84
C HIS A 9 -34.09 4.68 14.99
N THR A 10 -34.64 4.19 16.10
CA THR A 10 -33.85 3.72 17.25
C THR A 10 -33.05 2.47 16.92
N LYS A 11 -33.57 1.58 16.06
CA LYS A 11 -32.83 0.38 15.60
C LYS A 11 -31.69 0.72 14.63
N LEU A 12 -31.84 1.74 13.78
CA LEU A 12 -30.77 2.16 12.87
C LEU A 12 -29.63 2.85 13.61
N VAL A 13 -29.95 3.70 14.60
CA VAL A 13 -28.96 4.35 15.47
C VAL A 13 -28.23 3.31 16.34
N HIS A 14 -28.92 2.31 16.88
CA HIS A 14 -28.29 1.22 17.62
C HIS A 14 -27.42 0.28 16.78
N VAL A 15 -27.65 0.16 15.47
CA VAL A 15 -26.78 -0.59 14.55
C VAL A 15 -25.53 0.21 14.22
N LEU A 16 -25.66 1.53 14.05
CA LEU A 16 -24.52 2.42 13.84
C LEU A 16 -23.64 2.52 15.09
N ASP A 17 -24.21 2.68 16.28
CA ASP A 17 -23.44 2.76 17.53
C ASP A 17 -22.67 1.47 17.84
N ARG A 18 -23.22 0.31 17.45
CA ARG A 18 -22.53 -0.99 17.59
C ARG A 18 -21.37 -1.19 16.61
N ILE A 19 -21.29 -0.37 15.55
CA ILE A 19 -20.17 -0.32 14.61
C ILE A 19 -19.09 0.68 15.10
N TYR A 20 -19.45 1.64 15.96
CA TYR A 20 -18.55 2.69 16.46
C TYR A 20 -17.82 2.37 17.77
N GLU A 21 -18.27 1.39 18.56
CA GLU A 21 -17.51 0.90 19.71
C GLU A 21 -16.35 0.00 19.26
N THR A 22 -15.16 0.59 19.12
CA THR A 22 -13.91 -0.17 19.22
C THR A 22 -13.79 -0.73 20.64
N PRO A 23 -13.68 -2.05 20.86
CA PRO A 23 -13.32 -2.56 22.17
C PRO A 23 -11.81 -2.35 22.37
N GLU A 24 -11.43 -1.15 22.81
CA GLU A 24 -10.22 -1.00 23.62
C GLU A 24 -10.52 -1.52 25.02
N ARG A 25 -10.46 -2.84 25.19
CA ARG A 25 -10.08 -3.57 26.40
C ARG A 25 -10.41 -5.05 26.21
N VAL A 26 -9.59 -5.89 26.86
CA VAL A 26 -9.70 -7.34 27.05
C VAL A 26 -9.27 -8.17 25.82
N TYR A 27 -8.24 -9.03 25.82
CA TYR A 27 -7.78 -10.00 26.81
C TYR A 27 -6.25 -10.25 26.74
N TYR A 28 -5.56 -10.16 27.87
CA TYR A 28 -4.33 -10.94 28.12
C TYR A 28 -4.77 -12.34 28.60
N TYR A 29 -4.42 -13.40 27.87
CA TYR A 29 -4.47 -14.76 28.39
C TYR A 29 -3.11 -15.08 29.00
N ARG A 30 -3.01 -15.10 30.34
CA ARG A 30 -1.80 -15.51 31.06
C ARG A 30 -2.04 -16.93 31.60
N PRO A 31 -1.29 -17.96 31.16
CA PRO A 31 -1.39 -19.29 31.76
C PRO A 31 -0.93 -19.24 33.21
N GLY A 32 -1.58 -20.04 34.07
CA GLY A 32 -1.50 -19.95 35.53
C GLY A 32 -0.08 -19.96 36.10
N HIS A 33 0.23 -18.95 36.92
CA HIS A 33 1.38 -18.99 37.83
C HIS A 33 0.98 -19.68 39.13
N SER A 34 1.65 -20.78 39.40
CA SER A 34 1.60 -21.54 40.65
C SER A 34 2.12 -20.71 41.84
N ARG A 35 1.54 -20.97 43.02
CA ARG A 35 1.67 -20.27 44.31
C ARG A 35 3.10 -20.13 44.89
N HIS A 36 4.15 -20.53 44.17
CA HIS A 36 5.53 -20.58 44.66
C HIS A 36 6.37 -19.31 44.37
N GLU A 37 6.03 -18.49 43.38
CA GLU A 37 6.83 -17.28 43.04
C GLU A 37 6.59 -16.07 43.95
N HIS A 38 5.51 -16.07 44.73
CA HIS A 38 5.17 -14.93 45.57
C HIS A 38 6.09 -14.77 46.80
N ARG A 39 6.84 -15.84 47.15
CA ARG A 39 7.81 -15.83 48.25
C ARG A 39 9.19 -15.32 47.79
N SER A 40 9.59 -15.60 46.56
CA SER A 40 10.88 -15.14 46.00
C SER A 40 10.90 -13.64 45.71
N ARG A 41 9.77 -13.04 45.28
CA ARG A 41 9.69 -11.58 45.05
C ARG A 41 9.80 -10.75 46.33
N LYS A 42 9.31 -11.24 47.47
CA LYS A 42 9.45 -10.54 48.76
C LYS A 42 10.87 -10.57 49.30
N GLN A 43 11.63 -11.64 49.05
CA GLN A 43 13.05 -11.72 49.43
C GLN A 43 13.96 -10.87 48.53
N GLN A 44 13.60 -10.68 47.26
CA GLN A 44 14.38 -9.85 46.32
C GLN A 44 14.09 -8.34 46.47
N GLN A 45 12.90 -7.96 46.97
CA GLN A 45 12.58 -6.57 47.30
C GLN A 45 13.22 -6.09 48.62
N GLN A 46 13.46 -6.98 49.59
CA GLN A 46 14.15 -6.61 50.84
C GLN A 46 15.66 -6.43 50.65
N SER A 47 16.28 -7.16 49.72
CA SER A 47 17.70 -7.01 49.39
C SER A 47 18.02 -5.77 48.55
N ALA A 48 17.06 -5.24 47.79
CA ALA A 48 17.20 -3.98 47.05
C ALA A 48 17.14 -2.72 47.95
N SER A 49 16.44 -2.77 49.09
CA SER A 49 16.33 -1.61 50.00
C SER A 49 17.58 -1.38 50.87
N ASN A 50 18.48 -2.36 50.96
CA ASN A 50 19.70 -2.26 51.79
C ASN A 50 20.96 -1.87 50.99
N GLY A 51 20.83 -1.64 49.68
CA GLY A 51 21.93 -1.24 48.79
C GLY A 51 22.05 0.27 48.51
N GLN A 52 21.07 1.07 48.94
CA GLN A 52 21.11 2.54 48.79
C GLN A 52 21.86 3.20 49.96
N ARG A 53 23.14 2.88 50.10
CA ARG A 53 24.05 3.70 50.92
C ARG A 53 25.51 3.56 50.51
N SER A 54 25.81 3.74 49.22
CA SER A 54 27.12 4.24 48.76
C SER A 54 27.07 4.50 47.25
N GLY A 55 27.54 5.67 46.81
CA GLY A 55 27.82 5.95 45.39
C GLY A 55 27.01 7.10 44.78
N GLY A 56 27.41 8.34 45.06
CA GLY A 56 27.11 9.47 44.19
C GLY A 56 27.84 9.30 42.85
N GLY A 57 27.11 9.35 41.74
CA GLY A 57 27.69 9.23 40.39
C GLY A 57 26.74 8.85 39.24
N GLY A 58 25.45 8.58 39.51
CA GLY A 58 24.52 7.99 38.52
C GLY A 58 23.64 8.95 37.68
N GLU A 59 23.51 10.23 38.05
CA GLU A 59 22.52 11.11 37.40
C GLU A 59 22.93 11.58 35.99
N ALA A 60 24.23 11.79 35.75
CA ALA A 60 24.73 12.24 34.45
C ALA A 60 24.62 11.15 33.36
N GLY A 61 24.80 9.88 33.72
CA GLY A 61 24.70 8.74 32.79
C GLY A 61 23.26 8.45 32.34
N GLY A 62 22.29 8.62 33.23
CA GLY A 62 20.86 8.45 32.91
C GLY A 62 20.32 9.56 32.00
N ALA A 63 20.73 10.81 32.25
CA ALA A 63 20.35 11.95 31.42
C ALA A 63 20.94 11.86 29.99
N ALA A 64 22.20 11.45 29.85
CA ALA A 64 22.85 11.25 28.55
C ALA A 64 22.26 10.07 27.75
N ALA A 65 21.90 8.97 28.42
CA ALA A 65 21.21 7.85 27.76
C ALA A 65 19.78 8.22 27.32
N SER A 66 19.07 8.99 28.14
CA SER A 66 17.73 9.50 27.83
C SER A 66 17.74 10.50 26.67
N SER A 67 18.72 11.42 26.62
CA SER A 67 18.86 12.38 25.51
C SER A 67 19.26 11.69 24.20
N LYS A 68 20.12 10.67 24.26
CA LYS A 68 20.49 9.86 23.10
C LYS A 68 19.29 9.10 22.54
N ALA A 69 18.51 8.43 23.39
CA ALA A 69 17.29 7.72 22.97
C ALA A 69 16.23 8.65 22.39
N ALA A 70 16.06 9.85 22.95
CA ALA A 70 15.15 10.88 22.41
C ALA A 70 15.61 11.38 21.03
N THR A 71 16.91 11.59 20.84
CA THR A 71 17.52 12.02 19.57
C THR A 71 17.38 10.92 18.50
N GLU A 72 17.63 9.66 18.86
CA GLU A 72 17.43 8.50 17.97
C GLU A 72 15.95 8.35 17.56
N SER A 73 15.01 8.55 18.49
CA SER A 73 13.57 8.53 18.19
C SER A 73 13.14 9.67 17.25
N ALA A 74 13.69 10.87 17.43
CA ALA A 74 13.41 12.02 16.57
C ALA A 74 13.98 11.81 15.15
N ALA A 75 15.22 11.32 15.04
CA ALA A 75 15.86 11.02 13.75
C ALA A 75 15.08 9.97 12.94
N MET A 76 14.60 8.91 13.60
CA MET A 76 13.82 7.86 12.95
C MET A 76 12.47 8.37 12.42
N LYS A 77 11.80 9.25 13.17
CA LYS A 77 10.58 9.94 12.72
C LYS A 77 10.87 10.85 11.53
N ALA A 78 11.93 11.65 11.59
CA ALA A 78 12.32 12.52 10.48
C ALA A 78 12.60 11.70 9.21
N LEU A 79 13.32 10.59 9.34
CA LEU A 79 13.57 9.66 8.24
C LEU A 79 12.25 9.10 7.68
N PHE A 80 11.32 8.67 8.54
CA PHE A 80 10.03 8.18 8.09
C PHE A 80 9.27 9.21 7.23
N TYR A 81 9.18 10.46 7.69
CA TYR A 81 8.49 11.52 6.95
C TYR A 81 9.22 11.91 5.67
N LEU A 82 10.55 11.89 5.66
CA LEU A 82 11.34 12.10 4.44
C LEU A 82 11.05 11.01 3.40
N LEU A 83 11.07 9.74 3.81
CA LEU A 83 10.76 8.61 2.91
C LEU A 83 9.31 8.67 2.42
N LEU A 84 8.37 9.07 3.27
CA LEU A 84 6.97 9.24 2.89
C LEU A 84 6.84 10.37 1.85
N PHE A 85 7.48 11.51 2.09
CA PHE A 85 7.51 12.63 1.12
C PHE A 85 8.10 12.20 -0.22
N LEU A 86 9.23 11.48 -0.22
CA LEU A 86 9.83 10.94 -1.44
C LEU A 86 8.90 9.97 -2.17
N ALA A 87 8.20 9.09 -1.46
CA ALA A 87 7.23 8.18 -2.06
C ALA A 87 6.05 8.94 -2.71
N GLU A 88 5.50 9.95 -2.03
CA GLU A 88 4.44 10.81 -2.59
C GLU A 88 4.92 11.55 -3.84
N VAL A 89 6.10 12.19 -3.80
CA VAL A 89 6.71 12.85 -4.96
C VAL A 89 6.89 11.89 -6.13
N LEU A 90 7.33 10.66 -5.88
CA LEU A 90 7.47 9.65 -6.94
C LEU A 90 6.13 9.15 -7.46
N LEU A 91 5.11 8.96 -6.61
CA LEU A 91 3.77 8.54 -7.05
C LEU A 91 3.16 9.59 -7.97
N PHE A 92 3.10 10.86 -7.53
CA PHE A 92 2.60 11.96 -8.35
C PHE A 92 3.48 12.23 -9.57
N GLY A 93 4.80 12.26 -9.39
CA GLY A 93 5.76 12.49 -10.46
C GLY A 93 5.65 11.46 -11.58
N THR A 94 5.54 10.17 -11.24
CA THR A 94 5.40 9.09 -12.23
C THR A 94 4.15 9.27 -13.09
N ILE A 95 2.99 9.52 -12.48
CA ILE A 95 1.75 9.65 -13.24
C ILE A 95 1.71 10.95 -14.05
N THR A 96 2.23 12.05 -13.51
CA THR A 96 2.29 13.34 -14.22
C THR A 96 3.25 13.29 -15.40
N LEU A 97 4.44 12.71 -15.23
CA LEU A 97 5.39 12.54 -16.34
C LEU A 97 4.82 11.64 -17.44
N LEU A 98 4.12 10.57 -17.06
CA LEU A 98 3.48 9.69 -18.04
C LEU A 98 2.39 10.42 -18.83
N ILE A 99 1.51 11.16 -18.15
CA ILE A 99 0.47 11.96 -18.82
C ILE A 99 1.12 13.01 -19.73
N TYR A 100 2.14 13.72 -19.23
CA TYR A 100 2.88 14.70 -20.01
C TYR A 100 3.46 14.07 -21.29
N TRP A 101 4.14 12.92 -21.17
CA TRP A 101 4.69 12.21 -22.33
C TRP A 101 3.60 11.84 -23.35
N ILE A 102 2.46 11.32 -22.86
CA ILE A 102 1.37 10.86 -23.73
C ILE A 102 0.71 12.01 -24.50
N PHE A 103 0.44 13.13 -23.84
CA PHE A 103 -0.25 14.24 -24.47
C PHE A 103 0.67 15.09 -25.34
N ASN A 104 1.92 15.32 -24.91
CA ASN A 104 2.83 16.19 -25.67
C ASN A 104 3.51 15.49 -26.84
N TYR A 105 3.87 14.21 -26.71
CA TYR A 105 4.60 13.51 -27.78
C TYR A 105 3.78 12.42 -28.47
N GLN A 106 2.82 11.80 -27.79
CA GLN A 106 2.11 10.63 -28.32
C GLN A 106 0.71 10.93 -28.87
N GLY A 107 0.31 12.22 -28.89
CA GLY A 107 -0.94 12.68 -29.51
C GLY A 107 -2.21 12.39 -28.71
N GLY A 108 -2.07 12.11 -27.40
CA GLY A 108 -3.20 11.94 -26.48
C GLY A 108 -3.78 10.52 -26.43
N VAL A 109 -5.06 10.41 -26.07
CA VAL A 109 -5.77 9.13 -25.84
C VAL A 109 -7.05 9.04 -26.66
N ALA A 110 -7.50 7.82 -26.93
CA ALA A 110 -8.76 7.53 -27.62
C ALA A 110 -9.32 6.20 -27.15
N TRP A 111 -10.65 6.11 -27.06
CA TRP A 111 -11.34 4.87 -26.71
C TRP A 111 -11.41 3.89 -27.90
N ALA A 112 -11.60 4.41 -29.11
CA ALA A 112 -11.82 3.63 -30.34
C ALA A 112 -11.11 4.28 -31.55
N ASN A 113 -11.01 3.53 -32.65
CA ASN A 113 -10.59 3.97 -33.99
C ASN A 113 -9.13 4.42 -34.16
N ASP A 114 -8.35 4.51 -33.08
CA ASP A 114 -6.91 4.81 -33.12
C ASP A 114 -6.15 3.86 -32.20
N ILE A 115 -5.47 2.88 -32.81
CA ILE A 115 -4.73 1.83 -32.11
C ILE A 115 -3.65 2.42 -31.20
N LYS A 116 -2.92 3.44 -31.66
CA LYS A 116 -1.82 4.05 -30.90
C LYS A 116 -2.38 4.75 -29.65
N LYS A 117 -3.48 5.48 -29.81
CA LYS A 117 -4.12 6.22 -28.71
C LYS A 117 -4.90 5.34 -27.74
N GLN A 118 -5.38 4.18 -28.17
CA GLN A 118 -5.91 3.15 -27.25
C GLN A 118 -4.80 2.57 -26.38
N PHE A 119 -3.63 2.26 -26.95
CA PHE A 119 -2.48 1.85 -26.14
C PHE A 119 -2.03 2.96 -25.18
N ASN A 120 -2.08 4.23 -25.58
CA ASN A 120 -1.82 5.35 -24.67
C ASN A 120 -2.78 5.36 -23.47
N LEU A 121 -4.08 5.10 -23.70
CA LEU A 121 -5.07 4.98 -22.64
C LEU A 121 -4.74 3.81 -21.70
N HIS A 122 -4.35 2.65 -22.25
CA HIS A 122 -3.88 1.51 -21.46
C HIS A 122 -2.70 1.91 -20.55
N TYR A 123 -1.68 2.62 -21.05
CA TYR A 123 -0.51 3.00 -20.24
C TYR A 123 -0.88 3.88 -19.05
N ILE A 124 -1.70 4.91 -19.30
CA ILE A 124 -2.16 5.84 -18.25
C ILE A 124 -3.00 5.10 -17.21
N LEU A 125 -3.96 4.27 -17.64
CA LEU A 125 -4.85 3.58 -16.73
C LEU A 125 -4.17 2.47 -15.93
N MET A 126 -3.22 1.74 -16.54
CA MET A 126 -2.43 0.73 -15.84
C MET A 126 -1.52 1.36 -14.80
N THR A 127 -0.77 2.39 -15.16
CA THR A 127 0.11 3.09 -14.22
C THR A 127 -0.70 3.81 -13.14
N GLY A 128 -1.79 4.46 -13.53
CA GLY A 128 -2.72 5.15 -12.63
C GLY A 128 -3.38 4.19 -11.62
N GLY A 129 -3.86 3.03 -12.08
CA GLY A 129 -4.44 2.01 -11.21
C GLY A 129 -3.39 1.34 -10.33
N PHE A 130 -2.49 0.58 -10.96
CA PHE A 130 -1.56 -0.30 -10.25
C PHE A 130 -0.47 0.41 -9.47
N ILE A 131 0.02 1.56 -9.94
CA ILE A 131 1.12 2.27 -9.29
C ILE A 131 0.58 3.39 -8.43
N PHE A 132 -0.17 4.33 -9.02
CA PHE A 132 -0.61 5.54 -8.31
C PHE A 132 -1.70 5.24 -7.26
N LEU A 133 -2.87 4.74 -7.67
CA LEU A 133 -4.01 4.51 -6.77
C LEU A 133 -3.71 3.41 -5.75
N ASN A 134 -3.16 2.28 -6.21
CA ASN A 134 -2.80 1.18 -5.31
C ASN A 134 -1.63 1.56 -4.37
N GLY A 135 -0.66 2.35 -4.84
CA GLY A 135 0.41 2.88 -3.99
C GLY A 135 -0.13 3.76 -2.85
N HIS A 136 -1.06 4.65 -3.15
CA HIS A 136 -1.78 5.42 -2.13
C HIS A 136 -2.57 4.52 -1.19
N ALA A 137 -3.30 3.53 -1.71
CA ALA A 137 -4.06 2.58 -0.89
C ALA A 137 -3.16 1.89 0.16
N MET A 138 -1.92 1.55 -0.20
CA MET A 138 -0.94 0.93 0.72
C MET A 138 -0.42 1.91 1.77
N LEU A 139 -0.30 3.21 1.43
CA LEU A 139 0.22 4.24 2.33
C LEU A 139 -0.84 4.86 3.25
N VAL A 140 -2.14 4.73 2.96
CA VAL A 140 -3.24 5.35 3.74
C VAL A 140 -3.09 5.14 5.26
N TYR A 141 -2.82 3.92 5.72
CA TYR A 141 -2.68 3.62 7.16
C TYR A 141 -1.42 4.23 7.80
N ARG A 142 -0.44 4.63 6.98
CA ARG A 142 0.81 5.26 7.41
C ARG A 142 0.75 6.79 7.34
N SER A 143 0.00 7.33 6.39
CA SER A 143 -0.21 8.78 6.20
C SER A 143 -1.25 9.33 7.18
N PHE A 144 -2.40 8.66 7.36
CA PHE A 144 -3.54 9.17 8.13
C PHE A 144 -3.64 8.55 9.54
N THR A 145 -2.55 8.56 10.31
CA THR A 145 -2.53 7.94 11.66
C THR A 145 -3.35 8.68 12.71
N CYS A 146 -3.64 9.97 12.49
CA CYS A 146 -4.43 10.80 13.41
C CYS A 146 -5.93 10.51 13.28
N CYS A 147 -6.35 9.82 12.22
CA CYS A 147 -7.73 9.49 11.94
C CYS A 147 -8.14 8.18 12.61
N LYS A 148 -9.43 8.02 12.90
CA LYS A 148 -9.98 6.74 13.36
C LYS A 148 -9.67 5.64 12.33
N LYS A 149 -9.34 4.43 12.81
CA LYS A 149 -8.97 3.28 11.96
C LYS A 149 -10.02 2.96 10.88
N ILE A 150 -11.30 3.23 11.16
CA ILE A 150 -12.39 3.03 10.18
C ILE A 150 -12.25 3.93 8.94
N TYR A 151 -11.83 5.19 9.10
CA TYR A 151 -11.63 6.08 7.95
C TYR A 151 -10.49 5.59 7.06
N ASN A 152 -9.38 5.14 7.66
CA ASN A 152 -8.26 4.57 6.92
C ASN A 152 -8.67 3.30 6.16
N LYS A 153 -9.53 2.47 6.76
CA LYS A 153 -10.10 1.31 6.07
C LYS A 153 -10.96 1.71 4.88
N LEU A 154 -11.86 2.67 5.05
CA LEU A 154 -12.70 3.15 3.96
C LEU A 154 -11.87 3.77 2.83
N LEU A 155 -10.90 4.64 3.16
CA LEU A 155 -10.00 5.24 2.17
C LEU A 155 -9.19 4.18 1.43
N HIS A 156 -8.62 3.20 2.14
CA HIS A 156 -7.91 2.08 1.52
C HIS A 156 -8.81 1.33 0.54
N THR A 157 -10.05 1.00 0.93
CA THR A 157 -11.01 0.33 0.06
C THR A 157 -11.42 1.19 -1.13
N ILE A 158 -11.65 2.49 -0.96
CA ILE A 158 -12.00 3.42 -2.05
C ILE A 158 -10.88 3.47 -3.09
N PHE A 159 -9.63 3.70 -2.68
CA PHE A 159 -8.49 3.69 -3.60
C PHE A 159 -8.35 2.35 -4.33
N PHE A 160 -8.56 1.24 -3.64
CA PHE A 160 -8.51 -0.09 -4.25
C PHE A 160 -9.62 -0.28 -5.30
N VAL A 161 -10.86 0.12 -5.01
CA VAL A 161 -11.98 0.04 -5.96
C VAL A 161 -11.72 0.91 -7.19
N LEU A 162 -11.25 2.14 -7.00
CA LEU A 162 -10.86 3.02 -8.11
C LEU A 162 -9.74 2.39 -8.95
N SER A 163 -8.78 1.74 -8.31
CA SER A 163 -7.71 0.99 -8.99
C SER A 163 -8.27 -0.14 -9.84
N ILE A 164 -9.18 -0.96 -9.32
CA ILE A 164 -9.83 -2.04 -10.08
C ILE A 164 -10.52 -1.46 -11.33
N SER A 165 -11.28 -0.37 -11.18
CA SER A 165 -11.97 0.27 -12.30
C SER A 165 -10.98 0.75 -13.38
N ALA A 166 -9.91 1.44 -12.99
CA ALA A 166 -8.89 1.91 -13.91
C ALA A 166 -8.20 0.76 -14.66
N ILE A 167 -7.77 -0.28 -13.93
CA ILE A 167 -7.12 -1.47 -14.51
C ILE A 167 -8.06 -2.18 -15.50
N THR A 168 -9.34 -2.32 -15.14
CA THR A 168 -10.33 -2.98 -16.01
C THR A 168 -10.52 -2.23 -17.32
N ILE A 169 -10.67 -0.91 -17.26
CA ILE A 169 -10.80 -0.08 -18.48
C ILE A 169 -9.51 -0.13 -19.29
N GLY A 170 -8.34 -0.09 -18.63
CA GLY A 170 -7.04 -0.14 -19.29
C GLY A 170 -6.78 -1.45 -20.02
N ILE A 171 -7.19 -2.61 -19.45
CA ILE A 171 -6.97 -3.90 -20.11
C ILE A 171 -7.92 -4.07 -21.29
N VAL A 172 -9.18 -3.64 -21.14
CA VAL A 172 -10.16 -3.61 -22.24
C VAL A 172 -9.64 -2.76 -23.40
N SER A 173 -9.09 -1.59 -23.12
CA SER A 173 -8.50 -0.72 -24.14
C SER A 173 -7.35 -1.38 -24.89
N ALA A 174 -6.45 -2.10 -24.20
CA ALA A 174 -5.38 -2.85 -24.85
C ALA A 174 -5.91 -4.01 -25.71
N PHE A 175 -6.90 -4.76 -25.22
CA PHE A 175 -7.53 -5.82 -25.99
C PHE A 175 -8.16 -5.30 -27.27
N MET A 176 -8.90 -4.20 -27.19
CA MET A 176 -9.48 -3.52 -28.35
C MET A 176 -8.38 -3.11 -29.34
N ALA A 177 -7.30 -2.50 -28.86
CA ALA A 177 -6.18 -2.08 -29.70
C ALA A 177 -5.48 -3.25 -30.42
N HIS A 178 -5.35 -4.40 -29.74
CA HIS A 178 -4.80 -5.61 -30.36
C HIS A 178 -5.75 -6.20 -31.41
N ASN A 179 -7.05 -6.24 -31.13
CA ASN A 179 -8.07 -6.78 -32.04
C ASN A 179 -8.25 -5.93 -33.31
N SER A 180 -7.90 -4.64 -33.26
CA SER A 180 -7.94 -3.75 -34.42
C SER A 180 -6.74 -3.92 -35.38
N LYS A 181 -5.77 -4.79 -35.07
CA LYS A 181 -4.65 -5.10 -35.97
C LYS A 181 -5.07 -6.14 -37.02
N ALA A 182 -4.42 -6.13 -38.18
CA ALA A 182 -4.70 -7.07 -39.27
C ALA A 182 -4.50 -8.55 -38.87
N ASP A 183 -3.52 -8.86 -38.02
CA ASP A 183 -3.26 -10.19 -37.46
C ASP A 183 -3.14 -10.09 -35.92
N PRO A 184 -4.25 -10.23 -35.18
CA PRO A 184 -4.27 -10.08 -33.72
C PRO A 184 -3.52 -11.21 -33.01
N LYS A 185 -2.37 -10.89 -32.43
CA LYS A 185 -1.62 -11.78 -31.52
C LYS A 185 -1.75 -11.30 -30.08
N HIS A 186 -2.13 -12.22 -29.20
CA HIS A 186 -2.32 -11.99 -27.78
C HIS A 186 -1.32 -12.80 -26.95
N PHE A 187 -1.05 -12.33 -25.74
CA PHE A 187 -0.39 -13.09 -24.66
C PHE A 187 0.95 -13.77 -25.00
N TYR A 188 1.71 -13.24 -25.96
CA TYR A 188 3.02 -13.80 -26.32
C TYR A 188 4.19 -13.11 -25.63
N SER A 189 4.00 -11.90 -25.08
CA SER A 189 5.09 -11.12 -24.48
C SER A 189 5.20 -11.40 -22.98
N LEU A 190 6.42 -11.31 -22.44
CA LEU A 190 6.66 -11.41 -21.00
C LEU A 190 5.80 -10.43 -20.19
N HIS A 191 5.66 -9.19 -20.68
CA HIS A 191 4.77 -8.18 -20.11
C HIS A 191 3.35 -8.72 -19.89
N SER A 192 2.77 -9.38 -20.90
CA SER A 192 1.41 -9.90 -20.82
C SER A 192 1.24 -11.08 -19.85
N TRP A 193 2.27 -11.92 -19.70
CA TRP A 193 2.28 -13.03 -18.72
C TRP A 193 2.34 -12.51 -17.28
N ILE A 194 3.28 -11.59 -16.99
CA ILE A 194 3.37 -10.96 -15.66
C ILE A 194 2.09 -10.17 -15.37
N GLY A 195 1.54 -9.47 -16.37
CA GLY A 195 0.29 -8.72 -16.25
C GLY A 195 -0.91 -9.60 -15.90
N LEU A 196 -1.10 -10.74 -16.57
CA LEU A 196 -2.15 -11.71 -16.24
C LEU A 196 -2.00 -12.23 -14.80
N GLY A 197 -0.79 -12.63 -14.41
CA GLY A 197 -0.52 -13.08 -13.04
C GLY A 197 -0.81 -11.99 -12.00
N THR A 198 -0.40 -10.75 -12.28
CA THR A 198 -0.64 -9.58 -11.42
C THR A 198 -2.13 -9.32 -11.25
N MET A 199 -2.91 -9.31 -12.35
CA MET A 199 -4.36 -9.09 -12.29
C MET A 199 -5.07 -10.19 -11.50
N GLY A 200 -4.69 -11.46 -11.71
CA GLY A 200 -5.26 -12.60 -10.97
C GLY A 200 -5.01 -12.49 -9.47
N LEU A 201 -3.76 -12.20 -9.06
CA LEU A 201 -3.43 -12.00 -7.66
C LEU A 201 -4.08 -10.76 -7.07
N PHE A 202 -4.21 -9.67 -7.84
CA PHE A 202 -4.87 -8.44 -7.40
C PHE A 202 -6.38 -8.67 -7.15
N ALA A 203 -7.06 -9.43 -8.02
CA ALA A 203 -8.45 -9.82 -7.82
C ALA A 203 -8.61 -10.72 -6.57
N LEU A 204 -7.73 -11.71 -6.39
CA LEU A 204 -7.74 -12.57 -5.20
C LEU A 204 -7.53 -11.76 -3.92
N GLN A 205 -6.57 -10.83 -3.94
CA GLN A 205 -6.27 -9.93 -2.84
C GLN A 205 -7.48 -9.09 -2.44
N PHE A 206 -8.24 -8.60 -3.42
CA PHE A 206 -9.50 -7.88 -3.17
C PHE A 206 -10.54 -8.76 -2.50
N ILE A 207 -10.81 -9.95 -3.06
CA ILE A 207 -11.83 -10.86 -2.52
C ILE A 207 -11.50 -11.25 -1.10
N VAL A 208 -10.26 -11.71 -0.85
CA VAL A 208 -9.79 -12.11 0.49
C VAL A 208 -9.84 -10.91 1.45
N GLY A 209 -9.38 -9.73 1.02
CA GLY A 209 -9.39 -8.52 1.83
C GLY A 209 -10.80 -8.05 2.18
N PHE A 210 -11.71 -8.03 1.20
CA PHE A 210 -13.09 -7.61 1.37
C PHE A 210 -13.86 -8.55 2.32
N VAL A 211 -13.78 -9.87 2.07
CA VAL A 211 -14.43 -10.86 2.93
C VAL A 211 -13.86 -10.78 4.35
N SER A 212 -12.53 -10.80 4.48
CA SER A 212 -11.89 -10.91 5.80
C SER A 212 -12.00 -9.63 6.63
N PHE A 213 -11.88 -8.45 6.01
CA PHE A 213 -11.77 -7.19 6.74
C PHE A 213 -13.00 -6.29 6.66
N LEU A 214 -13.99 -6.58 5.81
CA LEU A 214 -15.27 -5.85 5.79
C LEU A 214 -16.46 -6.75 6.14
N VAL A 215 -16.62 -7.92 5.50
CA VAL A 215 -17.78 -8.78 5.73
C VAL A 215 -17.72 -9.48 7.09
N LEU A 216 -16.59 -10.10 7.43
CA LEU A 216 -16.42 -10.78 8.71
C LEU A 216 -16.35 -9.84 9.93
N LEU A 217 -16.37 -8.52 9.71
CA LEU A 217 -16.51 -7.52 10.76
C LEU A 217 -17.87 -7.61 11.46
N CYS A 218 -18.92 -8.04 10.75
CA CYS A 218 -20.25 -8.25 11.32
C CYS A 218 -20.29 -9.38 12.37
N CYS A 219 -19.31 -10.29 12.36
CA CYS A 219 -19.19 -11.42 13.28
C CYS A 219 -17.97 -11.25 14.21
N ASP A 220 -17.74 -10.01 14.68
CA ASP A 220 -16.48 -9.53 15.25
C ASP A 220 -15.84 -10.47 16.27
N LYS A 221 -16.62 -10.97 17.24
CA LYS A 221 -16.12 -11.81 18.35
C LYS A 221 -15.60 -13.18 17.92
N ALA A 222 -16.19 -13.80 16.90
CA ALA A 222 -15.80 -15.15 16.46
C ALA A 222 -14.60 -15.13 15.50
N THR A 223 -14.34 -14.01 14.82
CA THR A 223 -13.41 -13.93 13.69
C THR A 223 -12.14 -13.11 13.98
N VAL A 224 -12.00 -12.51 15.18
CA VAL A 224 -10.83 -11.70 15.57
C VAL A 224 -9.51 -12.44 15.31
N THR A 225 -9.36 -13.66 15.83
CA THR A 225 -8.10 -14.41 15.74
C THR A 225 -7.73 -14.73 14.29
N TYR A 226 -8.74 -15.06 13.48
CA TYR A 226 -8.56 -15.33 12.06
C TYR A 226 -8.10 -14.07 11.31
N ARG A 227 -8.78 -12.94 11.52
CA ARG A 227 -8.43 -11.65 10.89
C ARG A 227 -7.01 -11.20 11.26
N GLN A 228 -6.62 -11.34 12.53
CA GLN A 228 -5.27 -10.99 12.99
C GLN A 228 -4.17 -11.80 12.29
N ARG A 229 -4.39 -13.10 12.08
CA ARG A 229 -3.44 -13.97 11.34
C ARG A 229 -3.37 -13.63 9.85
N LEU A 230 -4.47 -13.16 9.26
CA LEU A 230 -4.49 -12.79 7.85
C LEU A 230 -3.82 -11.46 7.54
N VAL A 231 -3.71 -10.52 8.48
CA VAL A 231 -3.13 -9.21 8.16
C VAL A 231 -1.67 -9.27 7.64
N PRO A 232 -0.74 -10.03 8.24
CA PRO A 232 0.62 -10.12 7.69
C PRO A 232 0.64 -10.76 6.29
N ILE A 233 -0.24 -11.74 6.04
CA ILE A 233 -0.40 -12.39 4.73
C ILE A 233 -0.92 -11.37 3.72
N HIS A 234 -2.02 -10.69 4.01
CA HIS A 234 -2.61 -9.65 3.17
C HIS A 234 -1.59 -8.55 2.86
N THR A 235 -0.83 -8.10 3.86
CA THR A 235 0.19 -7.07 3.66
C THR A 235 1.35 -7.57 2.79
N ASN A 236 1.76 -8.84 2.91
CA ASN A 236 2.84 -9.42 2.09
C ASN A 236 2.40 -9.57 0.64
N PHE A 237 1.21 -10.14 0.41
CA PHE A 237 0.65 -10.25 -0.93
C PHE A 237 0.43 -8.89 -1.58
N GLY A 238 -0.02 -7.88 -0.82
CA GLY A 238 -0.12 -6.50 -1.33
C GLY A 238 1.20 -5.95 -1.86
N LEU A 239 2.31 -6.16 -1.13
CA LEU A 239 3.65 -5.76 -1.57
C LEU A 239 4.13 -6.57 -2.79
N ILE A 240 3.91 -7.89 -2.80
CA ILE A 240 4.27 -8.75 -3.94
C ILE A 240 3.53 -8.30 -5.20
N ILE A 241 2.22 -8.05 -5.09
CA ILE A 241 1.39 -7.61 -6.22
C ILE A 241 1.85 -6.25 -6.72
N PHE A 242 2.16 -5.30 -5.82
CA PHE A 242 2.71 -4.01 -6.23
C PHE A 242 4.03 -4.16 -7.00
N SER A 243 4.95 -5.02 -6.54
CA SER A 243 6.21 -5.31 -7.24
C SER A 243 5.99 -5.98 -8.60
N MET A 244 5.05 -6.93 -8.69
CA MET A 244 4.69 -7.55 -9.98
C MET A 244 4.05 -6.55 -10.94
N ALA A 245 3.23 -5.63 -10.42
CA ALA A 245 2.63 -4.58 -11.23
C ALA A 245 3.66 -3.57 -11.73
N ALA A 246 4.64 -3.22 -10.90
CA ALA A 246 5.80 -2.43 -11.31
C ALA A 246 6.61 -3.13 -12.41
N ALA A 247 6.93 -4.42 -12.24
CA ALA A 247 7.59 -5.21 -13.28
C ALA A 247 6.78 -5.27 -14.59
N THR A 248 5.45 -5.42 -14.48
CA THR A 248 4.53 -5.36 -15.63
C THR A 248 4.60 -3.99 -16.32
N CYS A 249 4.54 -2.89 -15.57
CA CYS A 249 4.61 -1.55 -16.14
C CYS A 249 5.96 -1.27 -16.80
N VAL A 250 7.08 -1.63 -16.16
CA VAL A 250 8.43 -1.44 -16.71
C VAL A 250 8.63 -2.25 -17.99
N THR A 251 8.22 -3.51 -18.00
CA THR A 251 8.30 -4.34 -19.22
C THR A 251 7.39 -3.81 -20.34
N GLY A 252 6.21 -3.27 -20.01
CA GLY A 252 5.30 -2.64 -20.97
C GLY A 252 5.84 -1.33 -21.56
N LEU A 253 6.46 -0.49 -20.72
CA LEU A 253 7.16 0.72 -21.14
C LEU A 253 8.34 0.38 -22.05
N MET A 254 9.14 -0.63 -21.71
CA MET A 254 10.24 -1.12 -22.54
C MET A 254 9.74 -1.64 -23.90
N GLN A 255 8.69 -2.45 -23.93
CA GLN A 255 8.10 -2.96 -25.18
C GLN A 255 7.61 -1.81 -26.05
N THR A 256 7.00 -0.79 -25.43
CA THR A 256 6.52 0.41 -26.12
C THR A 256 7.65 1.27 -26.66
N ALA A 257 8.71 1.50 -25.87
CA ALA A 257 9.88 2.25 -26.28
C ALA A 257 10.55 1.60 -27.49
N LYS A 258 10.79 0.29 -27.44
CA LYS A 258 11.33 -0.46 -28.58
C LYS A 258 10.42 -0.42 -29.80
N GLY A 259 9.11 -0.40 -29.61
CA GLY A 259 8.14 -0.31 -30.70
C GLY A 259 8.07 1.07 -31.35
N ARG A 260 8.17 2.15 -30.56
CA ARG A 260 8.02 3.54 -31.01
C ARG A 260 9.31 4.17 -31.49
N PHE A 261 10.45 3.75 -30.95
CA PHE A 261 11.77 4.31 -31.23
C PHE A 261 12.65 3.28 -31.94
N ASN A 262 12.13 2.69 -33.01
CA ASN A 262 12.77 1.58 -33.72
C ASN A 262 13.63 2.01 -34.92
N GLY A 263 13.74 3.30 -35.23
CA GLY A 263 14.46 3.79 -36.41
C GLY A 263 13.72 3.63 -37.74
N ALA A 264 12.55 2.99 -37.76
CA ALA A 264 11.79 2.74 -38.98
C ALA A 264 10.88 3.93 -39.32
N ASN A 265 10.65 4.18 -40.61
CA ASN A 265 9.72 5.21 -41.11
C ASN A 265 9.98 6.62 -40.51
N GLY A 266 11.24 6.97 -40.29
CA GLY A 266 11.62 8.28 -39.72
C GLY A 266 11.45 8.40 -38.20
N ALA A 267 11.07 7.32 -37.50
CA ALA A 267 11.10 7.30 -36.04
C ALA A 267 12.55 7.40 -35.53
N PRO A 268 12.80 8.07 -34.39
CA PRO A 268 14.13 8.08 -33.79
C PRO A 268 14.53 6.67 -33.34
N LYS A 269 15.82 6.39 -33.24
CA LYS A 269 16.30 5.12 -32.68
C LYS A 269 16.44 5.23 -31.18
N TYR A 270 16.05 4.17 -30.46
CA TYR A 270 16.12 4.16 -29.01
C TYR A 270 17.55 4.30 -28.45
N GLU A 271 18.54 3.75 -29.17
CA GLU A 271 19.97 3.83 -28.82
C GLU A 271 20.54 5.24 -28.86
N ASP A 272 19.95 6.13 -29.66
CA ASP A 272 20.33 7.53 -29.76
C ASP A 272 19.78 8.37 -28.59
N LEU A 273 19.09 7.73 -27.64
CA LEU A 273 18.49 8.34 -26.46
C LEU A 273 17.62 9.58 -26.78
N PRO A 274 16.59 9.44 -27.65
CA PRO A 274 15.70 10.55 -27.97
C PRO A 274 15.02 11.08 -26.70
N GLU A 275 14.65 12.36 -26.70
CA GLU A 275 14.03 13.02 -25.55
C GLU A 275 12.86 12.22 -24.97
N GLU A 276 11.97 11.71 -25.83
CA GLU A 276 10.87 10.84 -25.42
C GLU A 276 11.32 9.54 -24.74
N GLY A 277 12.44 8.97 -25.18
CA GLY A 277 13.05 7.79 -24.59
C GLY A 277 13.57 8.08 -23.17
N ILE A 278 14.08 9.29 -22.93
CA ILE A 278 14.48 9.75 -21.59
C ILE A 278 13.26 9.76 -20.67
N PHE A 279 12.13 10.36 -21.10
CA PHE A 279 10.89 10.35 -20.30
C PHE A 279 10.45 8.93 -19.94
N VAL A 280 10.43 8.01 -20.91
CA VAL A 280 10.03 6.62 -20.66
C VAL A 280 10.96 5.93 -19.65
N ASN A 281 12.28 6.13 -19.77
CA ASN A 281 13.26 5.59 -18.83
C ASN A 281 13.11 6.18 -17.43
N THR A 282 12.93 7.50 -17.31
CA THR A 282 12.74 8.17 -16.02
C THR A 282 11.48 7.67 -15.31
N ILE A 283 10.37 7.50 -16.03
CA ILE A 283 9.13 6.91 -15.49
C ILE A 283 9.39 5.49 -14.99
N ALA A 284 10.07 4.65 -15.77
CA ALA A 284 10.39 3.27 -15.39
C ALA A 284 11.28 3.20 -14.13
N ILE A 285 12.30 4.05 -14.03
CA ILE A 285 13.17 4.13 -12.85
C ILE A 285 12.40 4.62 -11.63
N ALA A 286 11.51 5.61 -11.78
CA ALA A 286 10.65 6.09 -10.70
C ALA A 286 9.72 4.98 -10.17
N ILE A 287 9.14 4.18 -11.07
CA ILE A 287 8.35 2.99 -10.71
C ILE A 287 9.19 1.97 -9.93
N ILE A 288 10.43 1.71 -10.35
CA ILE A 288 11.35 0.80 -9.64
C ILE A 288 11.68 1.35 -8.24
N ALA A 289 11.98 2.64 -8.12
CA ALA A 289 12.25 3.27 -6.82
C ALA A 289 11.09 3.11 -5.84
N LEU A 290 9.84 3.21 -6.33
CA LEU A 290 8.64 2.96 -5.52
C LEU A 290 8.60 1.53 -4.96
N THR A 291 9.05 0.52 -5.72
CA THR A 291 9.10 -0.87 -5.23
C THR A 291 10.06 -1.07 -4.06
N ILE A 292 11.02 -0.16 -3.88
CA ILE A 292 11.97 -0.17 -2.77
C ILE A 292 11.39 0.62 -1.60
N LEU A 293 10.85 1.81 -1.86
CA LEU A 293 10.35 2.71 -0.81
C LEU A 293 9.09 2.21 -0.12
N LEU A 294 8.12 1.66 -0.87
CA LEU A 294 6.83 1.24 -0.28
C LEU A 294 7.00 0.12 0.76
N PRO A 295 7.78 -0.96 0.52
CA PRO A 295 8.06 -1.94 1.55
C PRO A 295 8.72 -1.33 2.80
N LEU A 296 9.67 -0.41 2.64
CA LEU A 296 10.32 0.26 3.78
C LEU A 296 9.30 1.05 4.61
N LEU A 297 8.37 1.76 3.97
CA LEU A 297 7.34 2.53 4.66
C LEU A 297 6.26 1.64 5.31
N VAL A 298 5.87 0.57 4.64
CA VAL A 298 4.79 -0.34 5.07
C VAL A 298 5.26 -1.28 6.19
N ARG A 299 6.49 -1.81 6.11
CA ARG A 299 7.00 -2.83 7.04
C ARG A 299 7.72 -2.26 8.25
N ASN A 300 8.42 -1.14 8.09
CA ASN A 300 9.28 -0.65 9.17
C ASN A 300 8.51 0.30 10.10
N ASN A 301 8.72 0.12 11.40
CA ASN A 301 8.21 1.02 12.45
C ASN A 301 9.10 2.24 12.64
N LEU A 302 9.54 2.87 11.54
CA LEU A 302 10.45 4.02 11.57
C LEU A 302 9.87 5.21 12.37
N ARG A 303 8.54 5.30 12.49
CA ARG A 303 7.87 6.39 13.22
C ARG A 303 7.88 6.24 14.75
N GLY A 304 8.28 5.09 15.28
CA GLY A 304 8.22 4.80 16.72
C GLY A 304 6.78 4.58 17.19
N GLY A 305 6.47 3.32 17.45
CA GLY A 305 5.17 2.81 17.86
C GLY A 305 5.20 1.30 17.68
N GLN A 306 4.53 0.53 18.56
CA GLN A 306 4.46 -0.92 18.40
C GLN A 306 4.05 -1.24 16.96
N ALA A 307 4.72 -2.24 16.38
CA ALA A 307 4.29 -2.80 15.12
C ALA A 307 2.77 -2.96 15.17
N VAL A 308 2.07 -2.45 14.16
CA VAL A 308 0.63 -2.69 14.03
C VAL A 308 0.32 -4.20 14.06
N PHE A 309 1.36 -5.04 13.89
CA PHE A 309 1.35 -6.50 14.00
C PHE A 309 2.44 -7.07 14.92
N SER A 310 2.58 -6.56 16.16
CA SER A 310 3.30 -7.30 17.19
C SER A 310 2.35 -8.35 17.78
N VAL A 311 2.42 -9.58 17.27
CA VAL A 311 1.88 -10.74 17.97
C VAL A 311 2.96 -11.17 18.96
N ASN A 312 2.80 -10.77 20.22
CA ASN A 312 3.42 -11.46 21.35
C ASN A 312 2.41 -12.45 21.91
#